data_AF-A0A0R2ERH0-F1
#
_entry.id   AF-A0A0R2ERH0-F1
#
_cell.length_a   1.000
_cell.length_b   1.000
_cell.length_c   1.000
_cell.angle_alpha   90.00
_cell.angle_beta   90.00
_cell.angle_gamma   90.00
#
_symmetry.space_group_name_H-M   'P 1'
#
loop_
_entity.id
_entity.type
_entity.pdbx_description
1 polymer ?
#
loop_
_entity_poly.entity_id
_entity_poly.type
_entity_poly.pdbx_seq_one_letter_code
_entity_poly.pdbx_strand_id
1 'polypeptide(L)'
;MTTDDRYYQPQNAKDALRYIEGLFNQYAQAPLTMELVAYHQKLVKQLQEDILPTAQAAGQKVQVENTQQMIQTMQSWLRIRMSGQPFAGKMHHFKFEADNAKPKFKRHVIKGRRSGGGHRSTRH
;
A
#
# COMPACT_ATOMS: atom_id res chain seq x y z
N MET A 1 -26.49 29.60 1.38
CA MET A 1 -25.09 29.11 1.43
C MET A 1 -25.10 27.85 2.25
N THR A 2 -24.97 26.69 1.61
CA THR A 2 -25.15 25.38 2.23
C THR A 2 -23.86 24.99 2.94
N THR A 3 -23.96 24.81 4.26
CA THR A 3 -22.97 24.17 5.13
C THR A 3 -22.90 22.68 4.79
N ASP A 4 -22.16 22.35 3.73
CA ASP A 4 -21.79 20.98 3.40
C ASP A 4 -20.58 20.60 4.26
N ASP A 5 -20.86 20.28 5.51
CA ASP A 5 -19.88 19.66 6.39
C ASP A 5 -19.56 18.26 5.86
N ARG A 6 -18.56 18.19 4.97
CA ARG A 6 -17.34 17.37 5.06
C ARG A 6 -17.46 15.87 5.45
N TYR A 7 -18.61 15.23 5.30
CA TYR A 7 -18.69 13.77 5.33
C TYR A 7 -18.30 13.20 3.98
N TYR A 8 -17.00 12.97 3.80
CA TYR A 8 -16.46 12.24 2.66
C TYR A 8 -17.08 10.83 2.61
N GLN A 9 -18.07 10.64 1.73
CA GLN A 9 -18.56 9.31 1.37
C GLN A 9 -17.69 8.78 0.23
N PRO A 10 -16.97 7.66 0.41
CA PRO A 10 -16.23 7.07 -0.69
C PRO A 10 -17.22 6.61 -1.76
N GLN A 11 -17.32 7.37 -2.86
CA GLN A 11 -18.15 7.01 -4.02
C GLN A 11 -17.64 5.78 -4.75
N ASN A 12 -16.38 5.38 -4.52
CA ASN A 12 -15.73 4.28 -5.22
C ASN A 12 -15.02 3.33 -4.25
N ALA A 13 -15.15 2.02 -4.48
CA ALA A 13 -14.47 0.97 -3.71
C ALA A 13 -12.95 1.24 -3.56
N LYS A 14 -12.32 1.80 -4.59
CA LYS A 14 -10.90 2.19 -4.60
C LYS A 14 -10.51 3.18 -3.50
N ASP A 15 -11.35 4.20 -3.28
CA ASP A 15 -11.06 5.24 -2.29
C ASP A 15 -11.24 4.71 -0.87
N ALA A 16 -12.25 3.87 -0.65
CA ALA A 16 -12.42 3.17 0.61
C ALA A 16 -11.21 2.27 0.93
N LEU A 17 -10.73 1.51 -0.06
CA LEU A 17 -9.50 0.71 0.09
C LEU A 17 -8.29 1.58 0.43
N ARG A 18 -8.12 2.73 -0.22
CA ARG A 18 -6.99 3.64 0.02
C ARG A 18 -7.04 4.30 1.40
N TYR A 19 -8.24 4.63 1.87
CA TYR A 19 -8.43 5.13 3.22
C TYR A 19 -8.03 4.08 4.27
N ILE A 20 -8.52 2.85 4.12
CA ILE A 20 -8.18 1.76 5.04
C ILE A 20 -6.70 1.39 4.94
N GLU A 21 -6.06 1.50 3.77
CA GLU A 21 -4.61 1.35 3.59
C GLU A 21 -3.82 2.35 4.43
N GLY A 22 -4.22 3.62 4.39
CA GLY A 22 -3.62 4.67 5.22
C GLY A 22 -3.76 4.38 6.71
N LEU A 23 -4.97 4.01 7.16
CA LEU A 23 -5.23 3.65 8.55
C LEU A 23 -4.39 2.45 8.99
N PHE A 24 -4.40 1.38 8.20
CA PHE A 24 -3.63 0.17 8.50
C PHE A 24 -2.14 0.48 8.68
N ASN A 25 -1.55 1.26 7.78
CA ASN A 25 -0.14 1.62 7.87
C ASN A 25 0.20 2.50 9.09
N GLN A 26 -0.74 3.32 9.58
CA GLN A 26 -0.53 4.13 10.78
C GLN A 26 -0.39 3.26 12.03
N TYR A 27 -1.23 2.23 12.18
CA TYR A 27 -1.22 1.38 13.38
C TYR A 27 -0.48 0.05 13.21
N ALA A 28 -0.05 -0.33 12.00
CA ALA A 28 0.60 -1.63 11.75
C ALA A 28 1.84 -1.86 12.63
N GLN A 29 2.53 -0.77 13.01
CA GLN A 29 3.71 -0.77 13.89
C GLN A 29 3.38 -0.41 15.35
N ALA A 30 2.14 -0.01 15.65
CA ALA A 30 1.72 0.32 17.01
C ALA A 30 1.73 -0.92 17.92
N PRO A 31 1.79 -0.78 19.25
CA PRO A 31 1.64 -1.89 20.19
C PRO A 31 0.31 -2.63 19.98
N LEU A 32 0.32 -3.97 20.09
CA LEU A 32 -0.90 -4.76 19.92
C LEU A 32 -1.75 -4.65 21.19
N THR A 33 -2.83 -3.87 21.12
CA THR A 33 -3.80 -3.73 22.22
C THR A 33 -5.12 -4.40 21.84
N MET A 34 -5.92 -4.82 22.83
CA MET A 34 -7.23 -5.44 22.58
C MET A 34 -8.17 -4.49 21.81
N GLU A 35 -8.13 -3.20 22.12
CA GLU A 35 -8.91 -2.18 21.40
C GLU A 35 -8.49 -2.07 19.94
N LEU A 36 -7.18 -2.13 19.67
CA LEU A 36 -6.66 -2.10 18.31
C LEU A 36 -7.09 -3.34 17.52
N VAL A 37 -7.09 -4.51 18.15
CA VAL A 37 -7.57 -5.75 17.52
C VAL A 37 -9.07 -5.65 17.20
N ALA A 38 -9.88 -5.16 18.14
CA ALA A 38 -11.31 -4.97 17.91
C ALA A 38 -11.58 -3.96 16.77
N TYR A 39 -10.83 -2.85 16.75
CA TYR A 39 -10.89 -1.87 15.68
C TYR A 39 -10.48 -2.46 14.32
N HIS A 40 -9.38 -3.23 14.30
CA HIS A 40 -8.92 -3.92 13.10
C HIS A 40 -9.97 -4.91 12.55
N GLN A 41 -10.61 -5.69 13.43
CA GLN A 41 -11.67 -6.61 13.02
C GLN A 41 -12.87 -5.87 12.41
N LYS A 42 -13.24 -4.69 12.92
CA LYS A 42 -14.29 -3.85 12.32
C LYS A 42 -13.94 -3.44 10.89
N LEU A 43 -12.69 -3.04 10.64
CA LEU A 43 -12.23 -2.68 9.29
C LEU A 43 -12.27 -3.88 8.33
N VAL A 44 -11.84 -5.06 8.77
CA VAL A 44 -11.92 -6.29 7.95
C VAL A 44 -13.38 -6.64 7.64
N LYS A 45 -14.27 -6.52 8.62
CA LYS A 45 -15.70 -6.75 8.43
C LYS A 45 -16.31 -5.78 7.42
N GLN A 46 -15.97 -4.49 7.50
CA GLN A 46 -16.39 -3.47 6.54
C GLN A 46 -15.91 -3.79 5.11
N LEU A 47 -14.68 -4.29 4.95
CA LEU A 47 -14.18 -4.73 3.64
C LEU A 47 -15.00 -5.90 3.07
N GLN A 48 -15.38 -6.86 3.91
CA GLN A 48 -16.11 -8.06 3.52
C GLN A 48 -17.59 -7.80 3.24
N GLU A 49 -18.25 -7.02 4.08
CA GLU A 49 -19.71 -6.82 4.03
C GLU A 49 -20.13 -5.64 3.15
N ASP A 50 -19.30 -4.59 3.03
CA ASP A 50 -19.66 -3.40 2.25
C ASP A 50 -18.88 -3.33 0.93
N ILE A 51 -17.55 -3.35 1.01
CA ILE A 51 -16.70 -2.98 -0.15
C ILE A 51 -16.63 -4.11 -1.18
N LEU A 52 -16.48 -5.37 -0.74
CA LEU A 52 -16.43 -6.54 -1.62
C LEU A 52 -17.72 -6.71 -2.46
N PRO A 53 -18.94 -6.76 -1.88
CA PRO A 53 -20.15 -6.91 -2.68
C PRO A 53 -20.43 -5.68 -3.54
N THR A 54 -20.09 -4.47 -3.08
CA THR A 54 -20.21 -3.25 -3.91
C THR A 54 -19.32 -3.33 -5.15
N ALA A 55 -18.07 -3.76 -5.00
CA ALA A 55 -17.14 -3.93 -6.12
C ALA A 55 -17.59 -5.04 -7.09
N GLN A 56 -18.16 -6.13 -6.57
CA GLN A 56 -18.72 -7.22 -7.37
C GLN A 56 -19.95 -6.75 -8.16
N ALA A 57 -20.89 -6.05 -7.51
CA ALA A 57 -22.09 -5.50 -8.14
C ALA A 57 -21.74 -4.48 -9.24
N ALA A 58 -20.70 -3.69 -9.03
CA ALA A 58 -20.19 -2.74 -10.01
C ALA A 58 -19.35 -3.38 -11.14
N GLY A 59 -19.13 -4.70 -11.12
CA GLY A 59 -18.33 -5.42 -12.12
C GLY A 59 -16.83 -5.09 -12.09
N GLN A 60 -16.33 -4.49 -11.02
CA GLN A 60 -14.96 -3.99 -10.92
C GLN A 60 -14.00 -5.07 -10.42
N LYS A 61 -13.67 -6.04 -11.30
CA LYS A 61 -12.83 -7.21 -10.96
C LYS A 61 -11.52 -6.85 -10.25
N VAL A 62 -10.83 -5.80 -10.70
CA VAL A 62 -9.58 -5.32 -10.08
C VAL A 62 -9.80 -4.90 -8.62
N GLN A 63 -10.92 -4.24 -8.31
CA GLN A 63 -11.21 -3.84 -6.93
C GLN A 63 -11.60 -5.02 -6.05
N VAL A 64 -12.28 -6.03 -6.61
CA VAL A 64 -12.56 -7.28 -5.91
C VAL A 64 -11.26 -7.98 -5.52
N GLU A 65 -10.32 -8.11 -6.45
CA GLU A 65 -9.00 -8.70 -6.19
C GLU A 65 -8.20 -7.89 -5.17
N ASN A 66 -8.16 -6.56 -5.30
CA ASN A 66 -7.49 -5.67 -4.34
C ASN A 66 -8.08 -5.82 -2.92
N THR A 67 -9.41 -5.88 -2.81
CA THR A 67 -10.11 -6.06 -1.53
C THR A 67 -9.73 -7.40 -0.89
N GLN A 68 -9.68 -8.47 -1.68
CA GLN A 68 -9.26 -9.80 -1.20
C GLN A 68 -7.81 -9.83 -0.73
N GLN A 69 -6.88 -9.25 -1.51
CA GLN A 69 -5.47 -9.15 -1.13
C GLN A 69 -5.27 -8.36 0.15
N MET A 70 -6.06 -7.30 0.32
CA MET A 70 -6.02 -6.45 1.50
C MET A 70 -6.54 -7.20 2.75
N ILE A 71 -7.66 -7.92 2.64
CA ILE A 71 -8.18 -8.78 3.72
C ILE A 71 -7.12 -9.81 4.12
N GLN A 72 -6.50 -10.49 3.15
CA GLN A 72 -5.45 -11.49 3.42
C GLN A 72 -4.23 -10.87 4.12
N THR A 73 -3.82 -9.67 3.69
CA THR A 73 -2.70 -8.93 4.31
C THR A 73 -3.03 -8.55 5.75
N MET A 74 -4.24 -8.04 6.00
CA MET A 74 -4.72 -7.67 7.33
C MET A 74 -4.79 -8.88 8.28
N GLN A 75 -5.32 -10.01 7.82
CA GLN A 75 -5.35 -11.26 8.58
C GLN A 75 -3.94 -11.80 8.89
N SER A 76 -3.03 -11.72 7.91
CA SER A 76 -1.63 -12.14 8.08
C SER A 76 -0.91 -11.26 9.10
N TRP A 77 -1.14 -9.94 9.06
CA TRP A 77 -0.62 -9.01 10.07
C TRP A 77 -1.03 -9.41 11.48
N LEU A 78 -2.33 -9.66 11.71
CA LEU A 78 -2.82 -10.05 13.02
C LEU A 78 -2.16 -11.35 13.49
N ARG A 79 -2.03 -12.34 12.60
CA ARG A 79 -1.36 -13.62 12.91
C ARG A 79 0.12 -13.43 13.29
N ILE A 80 0.86 -12.60 12.55
CA ILE A 80 2.28 -12.28 12.83
C ILE A 80 2.42 -11.54 14.17
N ARG A 81 1.54 -10.58 14.45
CA ARG A 81 1.57 -9.84 15.73
C ARG A 81 1.20 -10.74 16.90
N MET A 82 0.23 -11.64 16.73
CA MET A 82 -0.16 -12.63 17.74
C MET A 82 0.94 -13.67 18.01
N SER A 83 1.81 -13.96 17.04
CA SER A 83 2.99 -14.83 17.26
C SER A 83 4.16 -14.12 17.95
N GLY A 84 3.99 -12.84 18.31
CA GLY A 84 5.04 -12.03 18.94
C GLY A 84 6.09 -11.50 17.97
N GLN A 85 5.89 -11.66 16.65
CA GLN A 85 6.82 -11.14 15.65
C GLN A 85 6.42 -9.73 15.20
N PRO A 86 7.41 -8.86 14.92
CA PRO A 86 7.14 -7.57 14.32
C PRO A 86 6.67 -7.75 12.86
N PHE A 87 5.78 -6.86 12.41
CA PHE A 87 5.36 -6.85 11.02
C PHE A 87 6.43 -6.15 10.17
N ALA A 88 7.30 -6.94 9.52
CA ALA A 88 8.45 -6.46 8.76
C ALA A 88 8.08 -5.94 7.35
N GLY A 89 7.13 -5.00 7.29
CA GLY A 89 6.71 -4.37 6.06
C GLY A 89 5.54 -3.42 6.27
N LYS A 90 4.92 -3.03 5.16
CA LYS A 90 3.76 -2.15 5.12
C LYS A 90 2.78 -2.62 4.04
N MET A 91 1.55 -2.13 4.09
CA MET A 91 0.64 -2.30 2.98
C MET A 91 0.91 -1.22 1.93
N HIS A 92 1.02 -1.61 0.67
CA HIS A 92 1.17 -0.70 -0.45
C HIS A 92 0.40 -1.22 -1.64
N HIS A 93 -0.43 -0.38 -2.27
CA HIS A 93 -1.32 -0.81 -3.35
C HIS A 93 -2.20 -2.01 -2.96
N PHE A 94 -2.75 -1.98 -1.75
CA PHE A 94 -3.67 -3.01 -1.22
C PHE A 94 -3.06 -4.40 -1.02
N LYS A 95 -1.73 -4.51 -1.07
CA LYS A 95 -0.99 -5.75 -0.84
C LYS A 95 0.15 -5.56 0.15
N PHE A 96 0.58 -6.65 0.77
CA PHE A 96 1.77 -6.65 1.61
C PHE A 96 3.03 -6.34 0.79
N GLU A 97 3.80 -5.36 1.24
CA GLU A 97 5.14 -5.05 0.75
C GLU A 97 6.12 -5.18 1.93
N ALA A 98 7.01 -6.18 1.86
CA ALA A 98 8.07 -6.34 2.87
C ALA A 98 9.03 -5.15 2.82
N ASP A 99 9.59 -4.75 3.96
CA ASP A 99 10.52 -3.61 4.02
C ASP A 99 11.75 -3.79 3.11
N ASN A 100 12.19 -5.03 2.94
CA ASN A 100 13.30 -5.42 2.06
C ASN A 100 12.90 -5.60 0.58
N ALA A 101 11.63 -5.46 0.21
CA ALA A 101 11.15 -5.72 -1.14
C ALA A 101 11.42 -4.58 -2.14
N LYS A 102 11.93 -3.42 -1.69
CA LYS A 102 12.24 -2.31 -2.60
C LYS A 102 13.39 -2.71 -3.53
N PRO A 103 13.20 -2.75 -4.87
CA PRO A 103 14.29 -2.94 -5.80
C PRO A 103 15.25 -1.77 -5.64
N LYS A 104 16.42 -2.04 -5.07
CA LYS A 104 17.51 -1.08 -4.96
C LYS A 104 18.03 -0.85 -6.38
N PHE A 105 17.41 0.08 -7.13
CA PHE A 105 17.87 0.45 -8.46
C PHE A 105 19.31 0.99 -8.33
N LYS A 106 20.30 0.16 -8.65
CA LYS A 106 21.68 0.59 -8.77
C LYS A 106 21.74 1.56 -9.94
N ARG A 107 21.96 2.84 -9.65
CA ARG A 107 22.17 3.88 -10.67
C ARG A 107 23.46 3.54 -11.43
N HIS A 108 23.33 2.93 -12.61
CA HIS A 108 24.43 2.89 -13.57
C HIS A 108 24.67 4.32 -14.06
N VAL A 109 25.71 4.96 -13.53
CA VAL A 109 26.23 6.20 -14.10
C VAL A 109 26.85 5.83 -15.44
N ILE A 110 26.08 5.95 -16.52
CA ILE A 110 26.64 5.91 -17.88
C ILE A 110 27.47 7.19 -18.01
N LYS A 111 28.79 7.06 -17.82
CA LYS A 111 29.74 8.15 -18.06
C LYS A 111 29.85 8.35 -19.56
N GLY A 112 28.92 9.13 -20.12
CA GLY A 112 29.06 9.69 -21.47
C GLY A 112 30.25 10.64 -21.50
N ARG A 113 31.45 10.13 -21.79
CA ARG A 113 32.58 10.96 -22.23
C ARG A 113 32.54 11.08 -23.75
N ARG A 114 31.77 12.05 -24.24
CA ARG A 114 32.10 12.77 -25.47
C ARG A 114 31.81 14.24 -25.25
N SER A 115 32.87 15.00 -24.92
CA SER A 115 33.12 16.38 -25.37
C SER A 115 34.41 16.87 -24.72
N GLY A 116 35.42 17.20 -25.53
CA GLY A 116 36.60 17.95 -25.07
C GLY A 116 37.94 17.60 -25.72
N GLY A 117 38.13 18.04 -26.98
CA GLY A 117 39.38 18.61 -27.53
C GLY A 117 40.70 17.82 -27.50
N GLY A 118 41.24 17.51 -28.69
CA GLY A 118 42.66 17.16 -28.84
C GLY A 118 43.03 16.48 -30.15
N HIS A 119 42.90 17.16 -31.30
CA HIS A 119 43.68 16.79 -32.49
C HIS A 119 45.18 16.94 -32.17
N ARG A 120 45.93 15.84 -32.22
CA ARG A 120 47.39 15.86 -32.28
C ARG A 120 47.82 15.13 -33.55
N SER A 121 47.86 15.87 -34.65
CA SER A 121 48.59 15.50 -35.86
C SER A 121 50.09 15.66 -35.57
N THR A 122 50.84 14.56 -35.66
CA THR A 122 52.30 14.58 -35.54
C THR A 122 52.88 14.55 -36.94
N ARG A 123 53.67 15.56 -37.32
CA ARG A 123 54.58 15.53 -38.47
C ARG A 123 55.97 15.16 -37.94
N HIS A 124 56.62 14.18 -38.57
CA HIS A 124 58.07 14.14 -38.73
C HIS A 124 58.43 13.24 -39.91
#